data_AF-A0A970HSH2-F1
#
_entry.id   AF-A0A970HSH2-F1
#
_cell.length_a   1.000
_cell.length_b   1.000
_cell.length_c   1.000
_cell.angle_alpha   90.00
_cell.angle_beta   90.00
_cell.angle_gamma   90.00
#
_symmetry.space_group_name_H-M   'P 1'
#
loop_
_entity.id
_entity.type
_entity.pdbx_description
1 polymer ?
#
loop_
_entity_poly.entity_id
_entity_poly.type
_entity_poly.pdbx_seq_one_letter_code
_entity_poly.pdbx_strand_id
1 'polypeptide(L)'
;MTFTSVGFLAFFAAVLIIYYLVPKKFAWVPLFVSSLLFYISWGVSFLPLLLGTIALSYFAALKMGAETNVKLKKLYLCLSIIVIVGCLVFFKYYNFLALSVEGMLSMVGLPAGDLTLRLLMPAGISFYTFTTLSYLIDVYRGTIKPELHFGYYALYVSYFPHIMSGPIARAGKLIPQFKAERRFDREGFLDGLGIVLVGFFKKIAIADVISVYVNAVYGDAEASNGLSVVFATILYALQIYCDFSGYTDIAIGCARMMGIELMQNFNLPYSAVSIKDFWARWHISLSTWFRDYIYIPLGGNRRGKLRKHINVMIVFLVSGLWHGADWTFVIWGALHGVYQIIGDITKEVRDTLYAKLGADVNGKPIRAIRRTITFLLVSFAWMFFRADSFADIGILIRRMFSSWSVGTEYLKQTFTLMDLNLTGALSIVLALFILYFLDHMPARELFMPVQYSAQSESASGQAQKPVDVPAPALAVAGGEKADFSGGATANKPSDEVALLQDEQLTQADVITPDKYSVGAVFTAACRYARIVWIILAAAMVMSAGGTESSFIYVQF
;
A
#
# COMPACT_ATOMS: atom_id res chain seq x y z
N MET A 1 19.80 0.54 6.18
CA MET A 1 19.99 -0.71 5.39
C MET A 1 18.78 -0.94 4.50
N THR A 2 18.97 -1.29 3.23
CA THR A 2 17.87 -1.56 2.28
C THR A 2 17.48 -3.03 2.29
N PHE A 3 16.22 -3.36 1.96
CA PHE A 3 15.71 -4.74 1.93
C PHE A 3 16.50 -5.66 0.97
N THR A 4 17.11 -5.10 -0.06
CA THR A 4 17.88 -5.86 -1.04
C THR A 4 19.33 -6.11 -0.63
N SER A 5 19.81 -5.47 0.44
CA SER A 5 21.20 -5.58 0.87
C SER A 5 21.50 -6.91 1.56
N VAL A 6 22.74 -7.40 1.41
CA VAL A 6 23.25 -8.55 2.19
C VAL A 6 23.14 -8.30 3.70
N GLY A 7 23.37 -7.04 4.12
CA GLY A 7 23.19 -6.64 5.51
C GLY A 7 21.77 -6.85 6.03
N PHE A 8 20.75 -6.58 5.21
CA PHE A 8 19.36 -6.88 5.57
C PHE A 8 19.08 -8.37 5.65
N LEU A 9 19.60 -9.18 4.73
CA LEU A 9 19.42 -10.64 4.79
C LEU A 9 20.00 -11.24 6.08
N ALA A 10 21.22 -10.82 6.46
CA ALA A 10 21.86 -11.24 7.70
C ALA A 10 21.06 -10.75 8.94
N PHE A 11 20.64 -9.49 8.93
CA PHE A 11 19.77 -8.92 9.96
C PHE A 11 18.47 -9.72 10.11
N PHE A 12 17.76 -9.98 9.01
CA PHE A 12 16.47 -10.64 9.03
C PHE A 12 16.58 -12.11 9.45
N ALA A 13 17.64 -12.82 9.03
CA ALA A 13 17.93 -14.17 9.51
C ALA A 13 18.13 -14.20 11.04
N ALA A 14 18.88 -13.25 11.59
CA ALA A 14 19.04 -13.12 13.03
C ALA A 14 17.71 -12.80 13.73
N VAL A 15 16.90 -11.91 13.17
CA VAL A 15 15.56 -11.59 13.70
C VAL A 15 14.67 -12.83 13.74
N LEU A 16 14.63 -13.65 12.68
CA LEU A 16 13.85 -14.88 12.66
C LEU A 16 14.28 -15.86 13.75
N ILE A 17 15.60 -16.09 13.89
CA ILE A 17 16.14 -16.98 14.91
C ILE A 17 15.75 -16.49 16.30
N ILE A 18 15.99 -15.22 16.60
CA ILE A 18 15.67 -14.64 17.91
C ILE A 18 14.16 -14.68 18.16
N TYR A 19 13.34 -14.30 17.17
CA TYR A 19 11.89 -14.28 17.28
C TYR A 19 11.30 -15.63 17.67
N TYR A 20 11.81 -16.73 17.07
CA TYR A 20 11.32 -18.07 17.36
C TYR A 20 11.94 -18.73 18.59
N LEU A 21 13.08 -18.22 19.10
CA LEU A 21 13.70 -18.70 20.34
C LEU A 21 13.13 -18.02 21.60
N VAL A 22 12.66 -16.77 21.50
CA VAL A 22 12.13 -16.02 22.64
C VAL A 22 10.76 -16.59 23.07
N PRO A 23 10.49 -16.71 24.38
CA PRO A 23 9.18 -17.15 24.86
C PRO A 23 8.05 -16.28 24.30
N LYS A 24 6.95 -16.91 23.87
CA LYS A 24 5.86 -16.25 23.12
C LYS A 24 5.31 -14.98 23.79
N LYS A 25 5.23 -14.96 25.13
CA LYS A 25 4.75 -13.78 25.88
C LYS A 25 5.60 -12.52 25.66
N PHE A 26 6.86 -12.71 25.25
CA PHE A 26 7.83 -11.64 24.98
C PHE A 26 8.16 -11.50 23.50
N ALA A 27 7.48 -12.20 22.60
CA ALA A 27 7.79 -12.19 21.16
C ALA A 27 7.69 -10.79 20.51
N TRP A 28 6.94 -9.86 21.12
CA TRP A 28 6.88 -8.47 20.68
C TRP A 28 8.18 -7.69 20.92
N VAL A 29 8.99 -8.08 21.91
CA VAL A 29 10.24 -7.40 22.26
C VAL A 29 11.28 -7.52 21.15
N PRO A 30 11.65 -8.72 20.65
CA PRO A 30 12.61 -8.83 19.56
C PRO A 30 12.09 -8.16 18.28
N LEU A 31 10.78 -8.19 18.01
CA LEU A 31 10.19 -7.44 16.88
C LEU A 31 10.34 -5.93 17.05
N PHE A 32 10.14 -5.41 18.26
CA PHE A 32 10.28 -3.99 18.53
C PHE A 32 11.74 -3.53 18.47
N VAL A 33 12.64 -4.25 19.13
CA VAL A 33 14.08 -3.96 19.12
C VAL A 33 14.63 -4.03 17.70
N SER A 34 14.33 -5.09 16.95
CA SER A 34 14.73 -5.21 15.55
C SER A 34 14.16 -4.08 14.69
N SER A 35 12.93 -3.65 14.97
CA SER A 35 12.33 -2.52 14.27
C SER A 35 13.05 -1.20 14.50
N LEU A 36 13.46 -0.92 15.74
CA LEU A 36 14.29 0.24 16.05
C LEU A 36 15.69 0.14 15.44
N LEU A 37 16.34 -1.03 15.49
CA LEU A 37 17.66 -1.23 14.87
C LEU A 37 17.62 -1.04 13.36
N PHE A 38 16.60 -1.57 12.70
CA PHE A 38 16.38 -1.35 11.28
C PHE A 38 16.18 0.13 10.98
N TYR A 39 15.39 0.85 11.78
CA TYR A 39 15.19 2.29 11.62
C TYR A 39 16.49 3.09 11.81
N ILE A 40 17.25 2.81 12.88
CA ILE A 40 18.53 3.47 13.19
C ILE A 40 19.54 3.29 12.05
N SER A 41 19.49 2.17 11.34
CA SER A 41 20.36 1.91 10.19
C SER A 41 20.16 2.87 9.00
N TRP A 42 19.14 3.73 9.04
CA TRP A 42 18.91 4.81 8.08
C TRP A 42 19.35 6.19 8.61
N GLY A 43 19.70 6.29 9.89
CA GLY A 43 20.13 7.53 10.53
C GLY A 43 19.60 7.63 11.96
N VAL A 44 20.50 7.61 12.94
CA VAL A 44 20.15 7.73 14.36
C VAL A 44 19.47 9.07 14.69
N SER A 45 19.81 10.13 13.94
CA SER A 45 19.28 11.49 14.14
C SER A 45 17.76 11.58 13.95
N PHE A 46 17.14 10.62 13.26
CA PHE A 46 15.68 10.59 13.03
C PHE A 46 14.91 9.90 14.16
N LEU A 47 15.59 9.11 15.01
CA LEU A 47 14.97 8.34 16.08
C LEU A 47 14.14 9.19 17.06
N PRO A 48 14.59 10.39 17.50
CA PRO A 48 13.79 11.24 18.38
C PRO A 48 12.43 11.63 17.78
N LEU A 49 12.36 11.86 16.47
CA LEU A 49 11.11 12.23 15.80
C LEU A 49 10.13 11.05 15.76
N LEU A 50 10.62 9.84 15.47
CA LEU A 50 9.81 8.62 15.49
C LEU A 50 9.27 8.36 16.91
N LEU A 51 10.15 8.36 17.92
CA LEU A 51 9.75 8.10 19.31
C LEU A 51 8.83 9.20 19.86
N GLY A 52 9.07 10.46 19.50
CA GLY A 52 8.19 11.59 19.83
C GLY A 52 6.81 11.43 19.22
N THR A 53 6.74 11.03 17.94
CA THR A 53 5.48 10.73 17.25
C THR A 53 4.73 9.59 17.95
N ILE A 54 5.42 8.50 18.30
CA ILE A 54 4.85 7.36 19.04
C ILE A 54 4.32 7.80 20.40
N ALA A 55 5.11 8.51 21.19
CA ALA A 55 4.71 8.94 22.53
C ALA A 55 3.50 9.87 22.48
N LEU A 56 3.55 10.91 21.64
CA LEU A 56 2.47 11.88 21.47
C LEU A 56 1.15 11.19 21.11
N SER A 57 1.19 10.37 20.07
CA SER A 57 -0.01 9.71 19.54
C SER A 57 -0.55 8.63 20.48
N TYR A 58 0.32 7.91 21.20
CA TYR A 58 -0.09 6.96 22.23
C TYR A 58 -0.89 7.65 23.34
N PHE A 59 -0.31 8.69 23.96
CA PHE A 59 -0.95 9.39 25.07
C PHE A 59 -2.20 10.13 24.63
N ALA A 60 -2.20 10.73 23.43
CA ALA A 60 -3.39 11.35 22.85
C ALA A 60 -4.53 10.33 22.66
N ALA A 61 -4.23 9.13 22.15
CA ALA A 61 -5.24 8.08 21.98
C ALA A 61 -5.80 7.58 23.31
N LEU A 62 -4.95 7.42 24.33
CA LEU A 62 -5.41 7.04 25.68
C LEU A 62 -6.35 8.08 26.28
N LYS A 63 -5.95 9.38 26.24
CA LYS A 63 -6.78 10.48 26.73
C LYS A 63 -8.10 10.56 25.96
N MET A 64 -8.05 10.41 24.65
CA MET A 64 -9.23 10.43 23.78
C MET A 64 -10.18 9.25 24.03
N GLY A 65 -9.64 8.05 24.30
CA GLY A 65 -10.45 6.87 24.58
C GLY A 65 -11.09 6.88 25.97
N ALA A 66 -10.44 7.51 26.96
CA ALA A 66 -10.97 7.66 28.32
C ALA A 66 -11.99 8.82 28.46
N GLU A 67 -11.95 9.79 27.56
CA GLU A 67 -12.83 10.96 27.58
C GLU A 67 -14.27 10.60 27.19
N THR A 68 -15.26 11.32 27.71
CA THR A 68 -16.67 11.23 27.28
C THR A 68 -17.10 12.48 26.51
N ASN A 69 -16.48 13.62 26.79
CA ASN A 69 -16.74 14.89 26.11
C ASN A 69 -16.19 14.88 24.67
N VAL A 70 -17.10 14.86 23.70
CA VAL A 70 -16.79 14.85 22.26
C VAL A 70 -15.94 16.05 21.83
N LYS A 71 -16.11 17.23 22.45
CA LYS A 71 -15.31 18.42 22.12
C LYS A 71 -13.85 18.25 22.52
N LEU A 72 -13.60 17.67 23.71
CA LEU A 72 -12.24 17.39 24.18
C LEU A 72 -11.58 16.27 23.36
N LYS A 73 -12.32 15.21 22.99
CA LYS A 73 -11.82 14.20 22.03
C LYS A 73 -11.36 14.83 20.73
N LYS A 74 -12.19 15.72 20.18
CA LYS A 74 -11.88 16.44 18.95
C LYS A 74 -10.66 17.34 19.10
N LEU A 75 -10.52 18.01 20.25
CA LEU A 75 -9.33 18.82 20.55
C LEU A 75 -8.05 17.96 20.55
N TYR A 76 -8.04 16.84 21.27
CA TYR A 76 -6.89 15.92 21.28
C TYR A 76 -6.54 15.41 19.89
N LEU A 77 -7.55 15.05 19.09
CA LEU A 77 -7.34 14.64 17.70
C LEU A 77 -6.74 15.79 16.88
N CYS A 78 -7.34 16.97 16.90
CA CYS A 78 -6.88 18.11 16.13
C CYS A 78 -5.45 18.52 16.48
N LEU A 79 -5.11 18.61 17.78
CA LEU A 79 -3.75 18.91 18.22
C LEU A 79 -2.76 17.85 17.74
N SER A 80 -3.10 16.57 17.84
CA SER A 80 -2.24 15.48 17.35
C SER A 80 -2.03 15.55 15.84
N ILE A 81 -3.09 15.79 15.07
CA ILE A 81 -3.02 15.96 13.61
C ILE A 81 -2.13 17.15 13.27
N ILE A 82 -2.31 18.30 13.92
CA ILE A 82 -1.52 19.52 13.67
C ILE A 82 -0.03 19.24 13.89
N VAL A 83 0.34 18.58 14.99
CA VAL A 83 1.74 18.28 15.27
C VAL A 83 2.31 17.26 14.27
N ILE A 84 1.61 16.14 14.04
CA ILE A 84 2.12 15.06 13.16
C ILE A 84 2.21 15.53 11.71
N VAL A 85 1.15 16.16 11.19
CA VAL A 85 1.15 16.71 9.82
C VAL A 85 2.09 17.91 9.74
N GLY A 86 2.20 18.72 10.80
CA GLY A 86 3.17 19.83 10.88
C GLY A 86 4.60 19.33 10.74
N CYS A 87 4.98 18.24 11.41
CA CYS A 87 6.28 17.60 11.23
C CYS A 87 6.48 17.11 9.78
N LEU A 88 5.48 16.43 9.20
CA LEU A 88 5.56 16.01 7.80
C LEU A 88 5.75 17.20 6.86
N VAL A 89 5.00 18.29 7.08
CA VAL A 89 5.09 19.51 6.26
C VAL A 89 6.44 20.18 6.40
N PHE A 90 6.94 20.31 7.63
CA PHE A 90 8.24 20.90 7.89
C PHE A 90 9.37 20.12 7.22
N PHE A 91 9.44 18.80 7.43
CA PHE A 91 10.55 18.01 6.89
C PHE A 91 10.43 17.68 5.39
N LYS A 92 9.20 17.56 4.85
CA LYS A 92 8.98 17.16 3.45
C LYS A 92 8.70 18.33 2.51
N TYR A 93 7.93 19.33 2.93
CA TYR A 93 7.39 20.36 2.02
C TYR A 93 7.96 21.77 2.24
N TYR A 94 8.74 22.02 3.30
CA TYR A 94 9.24 23.37 3.60
C TYR A 94 10.01 23.97 2.43
N ASN A 95 11.00 23.26 1.87
CA ASN A 95 11.80 23.78 0.76
C ASN A 95 10.97 23.99 -0.50
N PHE A 96 10.00 23.12 -0.80
CA PHE A 96 9.09 23.33 -1.92
C PHE A 96 8.24 24.59 -1.76
N LEU A 97 7.73 24.86 -0.55
CA LEU A 97 6.98 26.07 -0.25
C LEU A 97 7.89 27.32 -0.30
N ALA A 98 9.11 27.23 0.22
CA ALA A 98 10.11 28.30 0.17
C ALA A 98 10.42 28.69 -1.28
N LEU A 99 10.81 27.73 -2.12
CA LEU A 99 11.10 27.94 -3.54
C LEU A 99 9.88 28.49 -4.31
N SER A 100 8.67 28.04 -3.97
CA SER A 100 7.43 28.56 -4.57
C SER A 100 7.21 30.03 -4.22
N VAL A 101 7.45 30.43 -2.97
CA VAL A 101 7.35 31.83 -2.52
C VAL A 101 8.44 32.69 -3.14
N GLU A 102 9.67 32.21 -3.20
CA GLU A 102 10.79 32.90 -3.87
C GLU A 102 10.48 33.18 -5.35
N GLY A 103 9.95 32.18 -6.06
CA GLY A 103 9.50 32.32 -7.44
C GLY A 103 8.39 33.35 -7.60
N MET A 104 7.39 33.35 -6.70
CA MET A 104 6.32 34.35 -6.70
C MET A 104 6.82 35.78 -6.44
N LEU A 105 7.72 35.97 -5.46
CA LEU A 105 8.32 37.26 -5.15
C LEU A 105 9.15 37.79 -6.32
N SER A 106 9.93 36.90 -6.95
CA SER A 106 10.73 37.22 -8.13
C SER A 106 9.85 37.64 -9.32
N MET A 107 8.70 36.99 -9.52
CA MET A 107 7.74 37.35 -10.59
C MET A 107 7.14 38.75 -10.41
N VAL A 108 7.03 39.26 -9.19
CA VAL A 108 6.54 40.62 -8.90
C VAL A 108 7.68 41.64 -8.71
N GLY A 109 8.92 41.25 -9.01
CA GLY A 109 10.10 42.13 -8.93
C GLY A 109 10.61 42.41 -7.52
N LEU A 110 10.18 41.63 -6.52
CA LEU A 110 10.67 41.75 -5.15
C LEU A 110 11.92 40.88 -4.96
N PRO A 111 12.95 41.35 -4.22
CA PRO A 111 14.10 40.53 -3.91
C PRO A 111 13.68 39.36 -3.01
N ALA A 112 13.82 38.14 -3.52
CA ALA A 112 13.71 36.92 -2.74
C ALA A 112 15.11 36.56 -2.23
N GLY A 113 15.29 36.48 -0.90
CA GLY A 113 16.44 35.80 -0.32
C GLY A 113 16.29 34.28 -0.41
N ASP A 114 17.36 33.53 -0.15
CA ASP A 114 17.27 32.08 0.02
C ASP A 114 16.52 31.76 1.32
N LEU A 115 15.29 31.27 1.18
CA LEU A 115 14.42 30.84 2.27
C LEU A 115 14.54 29.34 2.52
N THR A 116 15.36 28.61 1.77
CA THR A 116 15.49 27.16 1.90
C THR A 116 16.30 26.77 3.13
N LEU A 117 16.04 25.56 3.63
CA LEU A 117 16.75 24.97 4.76
C LEU A 117 17.43 23.67 4.35
N ARG A 118 18.59 23.38 4.94
CA ARG A 118 19.28 22.09 4.80
C ARG A 118 18.66 21.03 5.71
N LEU A 119 17.43 20.65 5.42
CA LEU A 119 16.69 19.65 6.17
C LEU A 119 17.02 18.24 5.66
N LEU A 120 17.40 17.35 6.57
CA LEU A 120 17.47 15.92 6.29
C LEU A 120 16.07 15.34 6.42
N MET A 121 15.58 14.67 5.38
CA MET A 121 14.27 14.03 5.41
C MET A 121 14.31 12.78 6.30
N PRO A 122 13.49 12.70 7.36
CA PRO A 122 13.45 11.53 8.22
C PRO A 122 12.89 10.33 7.45
N ALA A 123 13.63 9.22 7.51
CA ALA A 123 13.25 8.01 6.81
C ALA A 123 11.85 7.53 7.26
N GLY A 124 10.99 7.15 6.30
CA GLY A 124 9.66 6.61 6.58
C GLY A 124 8.62 7.62 7.09
N ILE A 125 8.93 8.93 7.19
CA ILE A 125 8.02 9.94 7.76
C ILE A 125 6.63 9.95 7.12
N SER A 126 6.56 9.77 5.81
CA SER A 126 5.31 9.67 5.07
C SER A 126 4.45 8.49 5.55
N PHE A 127 5.05 7.31 5.75
CA PHE A 127 4.35 6.06 6.05
C PHE A 127 3.94 5.96 7.52
N TYR A 128 4.84 6.26 8.46
CA TYR A 128 4.49 6.23 9.87
C TYR A 128 3.53 7.37 10.25
N THR A 129 3.53 8.49 9.52
CA THR A 129 2.50 9.54 9.66
C THR A 129 1.11 8.97 9.33
N PHE A 130 0.95 8.30 8.19
CA PHE A 130 -0.34 7.73 7.79
C PHE A 130 -0.81 6.62 8.74
N THR A 131 0.12 5.78 9.19
CA THR A 131 -0.11 4.73 10.18
C THR A 131 -0.60 5.31 11.51
N THR A 132 0.04 6.38 11.98
CA THR A 132 -0.30 7.05 13.25
C THR A 132 -1.63 7.81 13.16
N LEU A 133 -1.84 8.55 12.06
CA LEU A 133 -3.08 9.30 11.83
C LEU A 133 -4.28 8.37 11.74
N SER A 134 -4.16 7.24 11.03
CA SER A 134 -5.25 6.27 10.93
C SER A 134 -5.68 5.74 12.30
N TYR A 135 -4.71 5.39 13.15
CA TYR A 135 -4.98 4.94 14.51
C TYR A 135 -5.70 6.00 15.35
N LEU A 136 -5.21 7.24 15.35
CA LEU A 136 -5.84 8.35 16.08
C LEU A 136 -7.28 8.62 15.62
N ILE A 137 -7.50 8.61 14.30
CA ILE A 137 -8.82 8.85 13.72
C ILE A 137 -9.77 7.68 14.03
N ASP A 138 -9.29 6.44 14.02
CA ASP A 138 -10.08 5.26 14.34
C ASP A 138 -10.47 5.23 15.83
N VAL A 139 -9.54 5.58 16.73
CA VAL A 139 -9.84 5.75 18.16
C VAL A 139 -10.85 6.89 18.37
N TYR A 140 -10.71 8.02 17.68
CA TYR A 140 -11.66 9.13 17.73
C TYR A 140 -13.07 8.71 17.31
N ARG A 141 -13.17 7.95 16.21
CA ARG A 141 -14.43 7.44 15.67
C ARG A 141 -15.03 6.32 16.54
N GLY A 142 -14.27 5.77 17.48
CA GLY A 142 -14.67 4.61 18.28
C GLY A 142 -14.69 3.30 17.50
N THR A 143 -14.08 3.23 16.32
CA THR A 143 -13.99 1.99 15.52
C THR A 143 -13.02 0.99 16.15
N ILE A 144 -12.01 1.48 16.88
CA ILE A 144 -11.11 0.68 17.70
C ILE A 144 -10.96 1.32 19.09
N LYS A 145 -10.67 0.48 20.10
CA LYS A 145 -10.25 0.96 21.42
C LYS A 145 -8.76 1.33 21.39
N PRO A 146 -8.31 2.31 22.20
CA PRO A 146 -6.89 2.60 22.30
C PRO A 146 -6.12 1.41 22.88
N GLU A 147 -4.93 1.17 22.35
CA GLU A 147 -3.98 0.21 22.88
C GLU A 147 -3.44 0.69 24.23
N LEU A 148 -3.54 -0.16 25.26
CA LEU A 148 -3.12 0.17 26.62
C LEU A 148 -1.66 -0.19 26.91
N HIS A 149 -1.03 -0.98 26.05
CA HIS A 149 0.35 -1.40 26.22
C HIS A 149 1.25 -0.67 25.23
N PHE A 150 2.06 0.26 25.76
CA PHE A 150 2.97 1.11 24.97
C PHE A 150 3.84 0.32 23.99
N GLY A 151 4.43 -0.81 24.40
CA GLY A 151 5.27 -1.64 23.54
C GLY A 151 4.58 -2.16 22.26
N TYR A 152 3.34 -2.65 22.35
CA TYR A 152 2.58 -3.10 21.17
C TYR A 152 2.23 -1.94 20.25
N TYR A 153 1.92 -0.78 20.82
CA TYR A 153 1.65 0.42 20.04
C TYR A 153 2.91 0.94 19.33
N ALA A 154 4.02 1.03 20.06
CA ALA A 154 5.31 1.44 19.52
C ALA A 154 5.78 0.48 18.41
N LEU A 155 5.60 -0.83 18.61
CA LEU A 155 5.83 -1.84 17.59
C LEU A 155 4.93 -1.61 16.36
N TYR A 156 3.63 -1.37 16.52
CA TYR A 156 2.72 -1.09 15.40
C TYR A 156 3.21 0.05 14.49
N VAL A 157 3.63 1.16 15.09
CA VAL A 157 4.13 2.33 14.33
C VAL A 157 5.50 2.04 13.72
N SER A 158 6.38 1.35 14.44
CA SER A 158 7.78 1.16 14.02
C SER A 158 8.07 -0.11 13.22
N TYR A 159 7.11 -1.04 13.10
CA TYR A 159 7.32 -2.39 12.60
C TYR A 159 8.08 -2.40 11.26
N PHE A 160 9.31 -2.92 11.27
CA PHE A 160 10.26 -2.75 10.16
C PHE A 160 9.76 -3.21 8.78
N PRO A 161 8.94 -4.27 8.64
CA PRO A 161 8.50 -4.69 7.31
C PRO A 161 7.66 -3.63 6.62
N HIS A 162 7.00 -2.70 7.33
CA HIS A 162 6.18 -1.67 6.68
C HIS A 162 6.57 -0.22 6.91
N ILE A 163 7.40 0.09 7.92
CA ILE A 163 7.70 1.48 8.30
C ILE A 163 8.28 2.36 7.17
N MET A 164 9.05 1.78 6.25
CA MET A 164 9.74 2.55 5.21
C MET A 164 8.94 2.66 3.92
N SER A 165 8.48 1.52 3.38
CA SER A 165 7.71 1.49 2.12
C SER A 165 6.83 0.23 1.98
N GLY A 166 6.49 -0.43 3.09
CA GLY A 166 5.55 -1.56 3.03
C GLY A 166 4.09 -1.10 3.03
N PRO A 167 3.13 -2.04 3.03
CA PRO A 167 1.71 -1.73 3.04
C PRO A 167 1.33 -0.91 4.29
N ILE A 168 0.61 0.19 4.10
CA ILE A 168 0.13 1.03 5.21
C ILE A 168 -0.83 0.21 6.08
N ALA A 169 -0.37 -0.18 7.26
CA ALA A 169 -1.09 -1.08 8.14
C ALA A 169 -2.27 -0.41 8.84
N ARG A 170 -3.24 -1.24 9.26
CA ARG A 170 -4.38 -0.84 10.10
C ARG A 170 -4.21 -1.41 11.50
N ALA A 171 -4.24 -0.55 12.51
CA ALA A 171 -4.09 -0.95 13.92
C ALA A 171 -5.05 -2.08 14.32
N GLY A 172 -6.33 -1.98 13.94
CA GLY A 172 -7.36 -2.99 14.25
C GLY A 172 -7.07 -4.38 13.68
N LYS A 173 -6.18 -4.50 12.68
CA LYS A 173 -5.75 -5.79 12.12
C LYS A 173 -4.36 -6.22 12.58
N LEU A 174 -3.44 -5.27 12.74
CA LEU A 174 -2.03 -5.60 12.99
C LEU A 174 -1.72 -5.78 14.48
N ILE A 175 -2.28 -4.94 15.37
CA ILE A 175 -2.01 -5.03 16.81
C ILE A 175 -2.47 -6.38 17.40
N PRO A 176 -3.68 -6.90 17.10
CA PRO A 176 -4.11 -8.20 17.60
C PRO A 176 -3.16 -9.34 17.19
N GLN A 177 -2.53 -9.24 16.02
CA GLN A 177 -1.57 -10.23 15.53
C GLN A 177 -0.27 -10.26 16.33
N PHE A 178 0.19 -9.13 16.87
CA PHE A 178 1.35 -9.10 17.75
C PHE A 178 1.08 -9.72 19.11
N LYS A 179 -0.17 -9.64 19.58
CA LYS A 179 -0.61 -10.21 20.86
C LYS A 179 -0.92 -11.70 20.78
N ALA A 180 -1.22 -12.19 19.59
CA ALA A 180 -1.55 -13.59 19.37
C ALA A 180 -0.34 -14.49 19.63
N GLU A 181 -0.55 -15.57 20.37
CA GLU A 181 0.47 -16.61 20.51
C GLU A 181 0.66 -17.35 19.19
N ARG A 182 1.87 -17.27 18.63
CA ARG A 182 2.18 -17.95 17.37
C ARG A 182 3.11 -19.12 17.59
N ARG A 183 2.84 -20.19 16.85
CA ARG A 183 3.73 -21.34 16.69
C ARG A 183 4.41 -21.21 15.34
N PHE A 184 5.58 -21.83 15.21
CA PHE A 184 6.22 -21.93 13.91
C PHE A 184 5.31 -22.68 12.94
N ASP A 185 4.94 -22.02 11.86
CA ASP A 185 4.16 -22.58 10.76
C ASP A 185 5.08 -22.78 9.56
N ARG A 186 5.38 -24.04 9.24
CA ARG A 186 6.26 -24.39 8.13
C ARG A 186 5.68 -23.94 6.79
N GLU A 187 4.36 -24.02 6.61
CA GLU A 187 3.73 -23.64 5.35
C GLU A 187 3.77 -22.11 5.17
N GLY A 188 3.36 -21.36 6.20
CA GLY A 188 3.48 -19.91 6.21
C GLY A 188 4.92 -19.42 6.04
N PHE A 189 5.90 -20.12 6.61
CA PHE A 189 7.31 -19.79 6.42
C PHE A 189 7.76 -19.96 4.95
N LEU A 190 7.48 -21.13 4.34
CA LEU A 190 7.83 -21.37 2.94
C LEU A 190 7.08 -20.44 2.00
N ASP A 191 5.84 -20.08 2.35
CA ASP A 191 5.05 -19.11 1.60
C ASP A 191 5.70 -17.72 1.64
N GLY A 192 6.07 -17.26 2.83
CA GLY A 192 6.75 -15.98 3.00
C GLY A 192 8.10 -15.93 2.27
N LEU A 193 8.89 -17.02 2.31
CA LEU A 193 10.14 -17.14 1.57
C LEU A 193 9.92 -17.03 0.06
N GLY A 194 8.91 -17.71 -0.48
CA GLY A 194 8.57 -17.62 -1.89
C GLY A 194 8.17 -16.21 -2.34
N ILE A 195 7.38 -15.50 -1.52
CA ILE A 195 7.03 -14.09 -1.78
C ILE A 195 8.29 -13.22 -1.77
N VAL A 196 9.21 -13.41 -0.81
CA VAL A 196 10.49 -12.68 -0.76
C VAL A 196 11.30 -12.90 -2.03
N LEU A 197 11.40 -14.15 -2.53
CA LEU A 197 12.13 -14.47 -3.76
C LEU A 197 11.51 -13.83 -5.01
N VAL A 198 10.17 -13.84 -5.12
CA VAL A 198 9.48 -13.12 -6.20
C VAL A 198 9.74 -11.62 -6.10
N GLY A 199 9.75 -11.07 -4.88
CA GLY A 199 10.04 -9.66 -4.65
C GLY A 199 11.47 -9.28 -5.06
N PHE A 200 12.46 -10.11 -4.72
CA PHE A 200 13.84 -9.96 -5.19
C PHE A 200 13.95 -10.02 -6.71
N PHE A 201 13.26 -10.98 -7.36
CA PHE A 201 13.26 -11.09 -8.81
C PHE A 201 12.69 -9.84 -9.47
N LYS A 202 11.52 -9.35 -9.03
CA LYS A 202 10.93 -8.11 -9.54
C LYS A 202 11.87 -6.92 -9.37
N LYS A 203 12.48 -6.78 -8.20
CA LYS A 203 13.35 -5.63 -7.91
C LYS A 203 14.68 -5.69 -8.67
N ILE A 204 15.45 -6.76 -8.49
CA ILE A 204 16.82 -6.85 -8.98
C ILE A 204 16.86 -7.24 -10.47
N ALA A 205 16.10 -8.25 -10.88
CA ALA A 205 16.20 -8.79 -12.24
C ALA A 205 15.37 -8.00 -13.27
N ILE A 206 14.34 -7.27 -12.83
CA ILE A 206 13.48 -6.47 -13.73
C ILE A 206 13.72 -4.98 -13.50
N ALA A 207 13.39 -4.46 -12.32
CA ALA A 207 13.36 -3.01 -12.12
C ALA A 207 14.75 -2.38 -12.23
N ASP A 208 15.77 -2.95 -11.58
CA ASP A 208 17.12 -2.41 -11.61
C ASP A 208 17.73 -2.50 -13.03
N VAL A 209 17.48 -3.60 -13.76
CA VAL A 209 17.90 -3.75 -15.16
C VAL A 209 17.21 -2.73 -16.07
N ILE A 210 15.89 -2.58 -15.97
CA ILE A 210 15.13 -1.62 -16.77
C ILE A 210 15.56 -0.17 -16.46
N SER A 211 15.93 0.12 -15.21
CA SER A 211 16.30 1.45 -14.77
C SER A 211 17.46 2.05 -15.56
N VAL A 212 18.42 1.23 -16.01
CA VAL A 212 19.55 1.67 -16.83
C VAL A 212 19.06 2.35 -18.12
N TYR A 213 18.16 1.68 -18.85
CA TYR A 213 17.65 2.18 -20.13
C TYR A 213 16.67 3.34 -19.97
N VAL A 214 15.90 3.36 -18.88
CA VAL A 214 15.02 4.50 -18.56
C VAL A 214 15.86 5.73 -18.22
N ASN A 215 16.91 5.56 -17.42
CA ASN A 215 17.79 6.66 -17.01
C ASN A 215 18.57 7.25 -18.19
N ALA A 216 18.94 6.44 -19.19
CA ALA A 216 19.59 6.93 -20.40
C ALA A 216 18.75 7.98 -21.16
N VAL A 217 17.42 7.84 -21.14
CA VAL A 217 16.52 8.78 -21.83
C VAL A 217 16.07 9.93 -20.92
N TYR A 218 15.69 9.63 -19.68
CA TYR A 218 15.19 10.67 -18.76
C TYR A 218 16.32 11.54 -18.19
N GLY A 219 17.55 11.03 -18.12
CA GLY A 219 18.73 11.79 -17.69
C GLY A 219 19.31 12.72 -18.76
N ASP A 220 18.94 12.54 -20.04
CA ASP A 220 19.27 13.45 -21.13
C ASP A 220 18.08 13.59 -22.10
N ALA A 221 17.06 14.34 -21.66
CA ALA A 221 15.84 14.55 -22.42
C ALA A 221 16.10 15.22 -23.79
N GLU A 222 17.16 16.04 -23.91
CA GLU A 222 17.48 16.77 -25.14
C GLU A 222 18.08 15.88 -26.22
N ALA A 223 18.91 14.90 -25.85
CA ALA A 223 19.47 13.94 -26.80
C ALA A 223 18.44 12.92 -27.30
N SER A 224 17.30 12.78 -26.62
CA SER A 224 16.28 11.78 -26.91
C SER A 224 15.57 11.99 -28.26
N ASN A 225 15.05 10.89 -28.84
CA ASN A 225 14.17 10.92 -30.01
C ASN A 225 12.76 10.42 -29.67
N GLY A 226 11.81 10.57 -30.60
CA GLY A 226 10.39 10.31 -30.30
C GLY A 226 10.14 8.86 -29.85
N LEU A 227 10.83 7.90 -30.47
CA LEU A 227 10.66 6.49 -30.15
C LEU A 227 11.37 6.10 -28.85
N SER A 228 12.54 6.68 -28.54
CA SER A 228 13.25 6.44 -27.28
C SER A 228 12.43 6.93 -26.09
N VAL A 229 11.76 8.09 -26.20
CA VAL A 229 10.84 8.57 -25.16
C VAL A 229 9.68 7.60 -24.95
N VAL A 230 9.02 7.16 -26.03
CA VAL A 230 7.88 6.21 -25.92
C VAL A 230 8.31 4.91 -25.24
N PHE A 231 9.43 4.31 -25.66
CA PHE A 231 9.92 3.08 -25.05
C PHE A 231 10.37 3.29 -23.61
N ALA A 232 11.09 4.37 -23.30
CA ALA A 232 11.49 4.68 -21.93
C ALA A 232 10.28 4.90 -21.01
N THR A 233 9.22 5.57 -21.47
CA THR A 233 7.99 5.75 -20.66
C THR A 233 7.27 4.42 -20.39
N ILE A 234 7.18 3.52 -21.39
CA ILE A 234 6.59 2.19 -21.21
C ILE A 234 7.43 1.33 -20.26
N LEU A 235 8.76 1.34 -20.45
CA LEU A 235 9.71 0.66 -19.59
C LEU A 235 9.64 1.21 -18.16
N TYR A 236 9.51 2.52 -18.00
CA TYR A 236 9.38 3.13 -16.67
C TYR A 236 8.11 2.66 -15.95
N ALA A 237 6.98 2.47 -16.65
CA ALA A 237 5.80 1.86 -16.04
C ALA A 237 6.11 0.46 -15.49
N LEU A 238 6.83 -0.38 -16.25
CA LEU A 238 7.24 -1.70 -15.76
C LEU A 238 8.24 -1.62 -14.60
N GLN A 239 9.20 -0.68 -14.67
CA GLN A 239 10.18 -0.42 -13.62
C GLN A 239 9.50 -0.05 -12.32
N ILE A 240 8.68 1.01 -12.29
CA ILE A 240 8.04 1.49 -11.06
C ILE A 240 7.13 0.42 -10.45
N TYR A 241 6.45 -0.38 -11.28
CA TYR A 241 5.67 -1.51 -10.80
C TYR A 241 6.53 -2.58 -10.13
N CYS A 242 7.58 -3.05 -10.80
CA CYS A 242 8.40 -4.14 -10.29
C CYS A 242 9.27 -3.71 -9.12
N ASP A 243 9.73 -2.46 -9.10
CA ASP A 243 10.46 -1.86 -8.00
C ASP A 243 9.60 -1.86 -6.74
N PHE A 244 8.43 -1.24 -6.83
CA PHE A 244 7.58 -1.05 -5.68
C PHE A 244 6.86 -2.33 -5.26
N SER A 245 6.31 -3.09 -6.21
CA SER A 245 5.75 -4.40 -5.91
C SER A 245 6.80 -5.31 -5.31
N GLY A 246 8.01 -5.33 -5.86
CA GLY A 246 9.11 -6.17 -5.37
C GLY A 246 9.46 -5.86 -3.92
N TYR A 247 9.59 -4.57 -3.58
CA TYR A 247 9.81 -4.14 -2.20
C TYR A 247 8.66 -4.57 -1.27
N THR A 248 7.41 -4.32 -1.68
CA THR A 248 6.26 -4.69 -0.84
C THR A 248 6.09 -6.19 -0.70
N ASP A 249 6.46 -6.98 -1.71
CA ASP A 249 6.46 -8.43 -1.65
C ASP A 249 7.52 -8.91 -0.64
N ILE A 250 8.75 -8.35 -0.67
CA ILE A 250 9.77 -8.66 0.34
C ILE A 250 9.26 -8.36 1.76
N ALA A 251 8.64 -7.19 1.95
CA ALA A 251 8.02 -6.81 3.22
C ALA A 251 6.92 -7.78 3.68
N ILE A 252 5.98 -8.12 2.79
CA ILE A 252 4.87 -9.06 3.07
C ILE A 252 5.43 -10.45 3.39
N GLY A 253 6.42 -10.92 2.63
CA GLY A 253 7.06 -12.22 2.83
C GLY A 253 7.84 -12.29 4.14
N CYS A 254 8.56 -11.23 4.51
CA CYS A 254 9.23 -11.11 5.82
C CYS A 254 8.23 -11.22 6.97
N ALA A 255 7.12 -10.47 6.90
CA ALA A 255 6.07 -10.55 7.89
C ALA A 255 5.44 -11.95 7.94
N ARG A 256 5.16 -12.56 6.77
CA ARG A 256 4.55 -13.88 6.66
C ARG A 256 5.43 -14.98 7.25
N MET A 257 6.75 -14.90 7.08
CA MET A 257 7.72 -15.79 7.73
C MET A 257 7.74 -15.68 9.26
N MET A 258 7.23 -14.59 9.83
CA MET A 258 7.01 -14.42 11.28
C MET A 258 5.53 -14.67 11.67
N GLY A 259 4.73 -15.22 10.74
CA GLY A 259 3.30 -15.46 10.90
C GLY A 259 2.41 -14.22 10.85
N ILE A 260 2.97 -13.03 10.55
CA ILE A 260 2.26 -11.74 10.50
C ILE A 260 1.74 -11.49 9.08
N GLU A 261 0.44 -11.26 8.99
CA GLU A 261 -0.25 -11.00 7.72
C GLU A 261 -0.36 -9.49 7.48
N LEU A 262 0.30 -9.04 6.41
CA LEU A 262 0.18 -7.70 5.86
C LEU A 262 -0.73 -7.70 4.63
N MET A 263 -1.35 -6.55 4.35
CA MET A 263 -2.22 -6.37 3.19
C MET A 263 -1.41 -6.41 1.88
N GLN A 264 -1.97 -7.02 0.84
CA GLN A 264 -1.42 -6.93 -0.52
C GLN A 264 -1.53 -5.51 -1.07
N ASN A 265 -0.45 -5.00 -1.66
CA ASN A 265 -0.42 -3.64 -2.20
C ASN A 265 -0.67 -3.57 -3.71
N PHE A 266 -0.44 -4.67 -4.45
CA PHE A 266 -0.60 -4.72 -5.91
C PHE A 266 -1.36 -5.96 -6.39
N ASN A 267 -2.26 -5.81 -7.35
CA ASN A 267 -3.04 -6.91 -7.93
C ASN A 267 -3.20 -6.75 -9.46
N LEU A 268 -2.16 -7.11 -10.22
CA LEU A 268 -2.10 -7.03 -11.68
C LEU A 268 -2.62 -5.68 -12.24
N PRO A 269 -2.05 -4.54 -11.81
CA PRO A 269 -2.62 -3.22 -12.08
C PRO A 269 -2.70 -2.89 -13.58
N TYR A 270 -1.75 -3.36 -14.40
CA TYR A 270 -1.78 -3.13 -15.85
C TYR A 270 -2.79 -4.00 -16.62
N SER A 271 -3.47 -4.91 -15.93
CA SER A 271 -4.63 -5.64 -16.48
C SER A 271 -5.95 -4.86 -16.34
N ALA A 272 -5.91 -3.66 -15.75
CA ALA A 272 -7.08 -2.83 -15.48
C ALA A 272 -7.77 -2.34 -16.75
N VAL A 273 -9.10 -2.28 -16.71
CA VAL A 273 -9.95 -1.85 -17.85
C VAL A 273 -10.50 -0.42 -17.72
N SER A 274 -10.03 0.31 -16.71
CA SER A 274 -10.31 1.73 -16.46
C SER A 274 -9.35 2.29 -15.40
N ILE A 275 -9.23 3.62 -15.30
CA ILE A 275 -8.41 4.28 -14.27
C ILE A 275 -8.90 3.98 -12.85
N LYS A 276 -10.21 3.89 -12.63
CA LYS A 276 -10.77 3.47 -11.33
C LYS A 276 -10.34 2.04 -10.96
N ASP A 277 -10.34 1.13 -11.92
CA ASP A 277 -9.90 -0.26 -11.73
C ASP A 277 -8.39 -0.34 -11.51
N PHE A 278 -7.60 0.50 -12.19
CA PHE A 278 -6.16 0.63 -11.96
C PHE A 278 -5.85 1.00 -10.51
N TRP A 279 -6.48 2.04 -9.97
CA TRP A 279 -6.28 2.47 -8.58
C TRP A 279 -6.86 1.52 -7.52
N ALA A 280 -7.76 0.62 -7.90
CA ALA A 280 -8.20 -0.48 -7.05
C ALA A 280 -7.17 -1.63 -6.96
N ARG A 281 -6.16 -1.62 -7.84
CA ARG A 281 -5.13 -2.66 -7.99
C ARG A 281 -3.72 -2.15 -7.74
N TRP A 282 -3.51 -0.83 -7.80
CA TRP A 282 -2.25 -0.15 -7.58
C TRP A 282 -2.23 0.47 -6.18
N HIS A 283 -1.14 0.22 -5.45
CA HIS A 283 -0.89 0.75 -4.12
C HIS A 283 -2.14 0.70 -3.20
N ILE A 284 -2.77 -0.47 -3.11
CA ILE A 284 -4.08 -0.70 -2.49
C ILE A 284 -4.13 -0.14 -1.06
N SER A 285 -3.05 -0.27 -0.27
CA SER A 285 -3.05 0.25 1.10
C SER A 285 -3.17 1.78 1.15
N LEU A 286 -2.56 2.48 0.20
CA LEU A 286 -2.62 3.95 0.08
C LEU A 286 -3.96 4.39 -0.50
N SER A 287 -4.40 3.76 -1.59
CA SER A 287 -5.69 4.06 -2.24
C SER A 287 -6.87 3.90 -1.27
N THR A 288 -6.86 2.83 -0.46
CA THR A 288 -7.87 2.63 0.59
C THR A 288 -7.72 3.62 1.75
N TRP A 289 -6.50 4.03 2.11
CA TRP A 289 -6.29 5.10 3.09
C TRP A 289 -6.86 6.43 2.64
N PHE A 290 -6.56 6.88 1.42
CA PHE A 290 -7.14 8.10 0.87
C PHE A 290 -8.67 8.02 0.83
N ARG A 291 -9.22 6.86 0.46
CA ARG A 291 -10.66 6.64 0.47
C ARG A 291 -11.26 6.82 1.87
N ASP A 292 -10.70 6.14 2.87
CA ASP A 292 -11.32 6.00 4.20
C ASP A 292 -11.11 7.22 5.10
N TYR A 293 -10.02 7.98 4.89
CA TYR A 293 -9.62 9.10 5.75
C TYR A 293 -9.75 10.47 5.09
N ILE A 294 -9.90 10.55 3.76
CA ILE A 294 -10.08 11.84 3.04
C ILE A 294 -11.40 11.81 2.24
N TYR A 295 -11.56 10.88 1.32
CA TYR A 295 -12.70 10.87 0.39
C TYR A 295 -14.06 10.73 1.09
N ILE A 296 -14.22 9.70 1.95
CA ILE A 296 -15.47 9.45 2.68
C ILE A 296 -15.82 10.62 3.62
N PRO A 297 -14.88 11.15 4.43
CA PRO A 297 -15.13 12.33 5.25
C PRO A 297 -15.55 13.60 4.48
N LEU A 298 -15.06 13.80 3.25
CA LEU A 298 -15.48 14.92 2.38
C LEU A 298 -16.91 14.76 1.81
N GLY A 299 -17.62 13.68 2.19
CA GLY A 299 -18.98 13.37 1.78
C GLY A 299 -19.08 12.25 0.74
N GLY A 300 -17.95 11.71 0.26
CA GLY A 300 -17.90 10.65 -0.75
C GLY A 300 -18.78 10.98 -1.96
N ASN A 301 -19.75 10.12 -2.24
CA ASN A 301 -20.74 10.28 -3.33
C ASN A 301 -22.07 10.94 -2.88
N ARG A 302 -22.23 11.30 -1.60
CA ARG A 302 -23.54 11.62 -1.00
C ARG A 302 -24.11 13.00 -1.36
N ARG A 303 -23.34 13.86 -2.03
CA ARG A 303 -23.68 15.27 -2.28
C ARG A 303 -23.71 15.61 -3.78
N GLY A 304 -24.08 14.64 -4.62
CA GLY A 304 -24.25 14.82 -6.07
C GLY A 304 -22.96 14.65 -6.90
N LYS A 305 -23.12 14.67 -8.24
CA LYS A 305 -22.03 14.41 -9.21
C LYS A 305 -20.89 15.43 -9.09
N LEU A 306 -21.20 16.73 -8.99
CA LEU A 306 -20.17 17.77 -8.87
C LEU A 306 -19.31 17.61 -7.62
N ARG A 307 -19.93 17.39 -6.44
CA ARG A 307 -19.17 17.21 -5.20
C ARG A 307 -18.31 15.94 -5.23
N LYS A 308 -18.82 14.87 -5.84
CA LYS A 308 -18.03 13.65 -6.10
C LYS A 308 -16.77 13.97 -6.92
N HIS A 309 -16.89 14.72 -8.02
CA HIS A 309 -15.75 15.07 -8.87
C HIS A 309 -14.74 15.97 -8.14
N ILE A 310 -15.20 16.96 -7.37
CA ILE A 310 -14.33 17.78 -6.51
C ILE A 310 -13.59 16.90 -5.50
N ASN A 311 -14.30 15.99 -4.82
CA ASN A 311 -13.69 15.09 -3.84
C ASN A 311 -12.65 14.17 -4.49
N VAL A 312 -12.89 13.70 -5.72
CA VAL A 312 -11.92 12.91 -6.49
C VAL A 312 -10.67 13.73 -6.82
N MET A 313 -10.83 14.97 -7.30
CA MET A 313 -9.68 15.86 -7.56
C MET A 313 -8.87 16.12 -6.29
N ILE A 314 -9.52 16.44 -5.17
CA ILE A 314 -8.84 16.67 -3.90
C ILE A 314 -8.01 15.44 -3.51
N VAL A 315 -8.59 14.24 -3.58
CA VAL A 315 -7.88 13.01 -3.24
C VAL A 315 -6.63 12.82 -4.10
N PHE A 316 -6.73 12.99 -5.42
CA PHE A 316 -5.58 12.78 -6.30
C PHE A 316 -4.53 13.88 -6.21
N LEU A 317 -4.92 15.15 -5.99
CA LEU A 317 -3.97 16.24 -5.76
C LEU A 317 -3.19 16.04 -4.45
N VAL A 318 -3.89 15.66 -3.37
CA VAL A 318 -3.24 15.32 -2.10
C VAL A 318 -2.38 14.06 -2.25
N SER A 319 -2.81 13.09 -3.05
CA SER A 319 -1.99 11.90 -3.38
C SER A 319 -0.72 12.28 -4.13
N GLY A 320 -0.80 13.19 -5.12
CA GLY A 320 0.35 13.71 -5.85
C GLY A 320 1.34 14.40 -4.90
N LEU A 321 0.85 15.36 -4.12
CA LEU A 321 1.67 16.02 -3.09
C LEU A 321 2.30 15.02 -2.12
N TRP A 322 1.57 13.99 -1.70
CA TRP A 322 2.10 12.96 -0.81
C TRP A 322 3.30 12.21 -1.42
N HIS A 323 3.33 12.01 -2.74
CA HIS A 323 4.45 11.34 -3.40
C HIS A 323 5.70 12.20 -3.49
N GLY A 324 5.58 13.51 -3.63
CA GLY A 324 6.74 14.38 -3.68
C GLY A 324 6.41 15.86 -3.61
N ALA A 325 7.40 16.62 -3.17
CA ALA A 325 7.33 18.07 -2.99
C ALA A 325 7.76 18.80 -4.27
N ASP A 326 7.12 18.47 -5.39
CA ASP A 326 7.39 19.07 -6.70
C ASP A 326 6.11 19.17 -7.56
N TRP A 327 6.06 20.14 -8.48
CA TRP A 327 4.93 20.37 -9.37
C TRP A 327 4.65 19.21 -10.33
N THR A 328 5.68 18.46 -10.71
CA THR A 328 5.58 17.24 -11.51
C THR A 328 4.62 16.23 -10.87
N PHE A 329 4.73 16.00 -9.56
CA PHE A 329 3.82 15.12 -8.80
C PHE A 329 2.40 15.69 -8.64
N VAL A 330 2.25 17.01 -8.50
CA VAL A 330 0.94 17.67 -8.46
C VAL A 330 0.19 17.46 -9.77
N ILE A 331 0.87 17.63 -10.90
CA ILE A 331 0.30 17.42 -12.23
C ILE A 331 -0.01 15.95 -12.47
N TRP A 332 0.87 15.04 -12.07
CA TRP A 332 0.60 13.60 -12.08
C TRP A 332 -0.70 13.25 -11.33
N GLY A 333 -0.90 13.82 -10.14
CA GLY A 333 -2.14 13.66 -9.38
C GLY A 333 -3.34 14.25 -10.13
N ALA A 334 -3.21 15.48 -10.63
CA ALA A 334 -4.27 16.13 -11.39
C ALA A 334 -4.70 15.31 -12.61
N LEU A 335 -3.76 14.75 -13.36
CA LEU A 335 -4.03 13.89 -14.53
C LEU A 335 -4.88 12.68 -14.14
N HIS A 336 -4.50 11.95 -13.09
CA HIS A 336 -5.30 10.80 -12.63
C HIS A 336 -6.70 11.20 -12.16
N GLY A 337 -6.84 12.34 -11.47
CA GLY A 337 -8.14 12.89 -11.10
C GLY A 337 -9.01 13.21 -12.31
N VAL A 338 -8.45 13.89 -13.31
CA VAL A 338 -9.12 14.22 -14.57
C VAL A 338 -9.52 12.95 -15.31
N TYR A 339 -8.63 11.96 -15.45
CA TYR A 339 -8.96 10.73 -16.16
C TYR A 339 -10.09 9.95 -15.47
N GLN A 340 -10.12 9.94 -14.13
CA GLN A 340 -11.21 9.28 -13.40
C GLN A 340 -12.55 10.01 -13.55
N ILE A 341 -12.54 11.34 -13.57
CA ILE A 341 -13.74 12.16 -13.79
C ILE A 341 -14.26 12.00 -15.22
N ILE A 342 -13.38 12.10 -16.22
CA ILE A 342 -13.76 11.88 -17.63
C ILE A 342 -14.30 10.46 -17.81
N GLY A 343 -13.65 9.45 -17.21
CA GLY A 343 -14.12 8.07 -17.24
C GLY A 343 -15.51 7.87 -16.64
N ASP A 344 -15.89 8.68 -15.64
CA ASP A 344 -17.21 8.69 -15.01
C ASP A 344 -18.25 9.42 -15.86
N ILE A 345 -17.93 10.59 -16.40
CA ILE A 345 -18.83 11.41 -17.24
C ILE A 345 -19.13 10.70 -18.56
N THR A 346 -18.11 10.12 -19.20
CA THR A 346 -18.24 9.46 -20.51
C THR A 346 -18.85 8.05 -20.44
N LYS A 347 -19.12 7.53 -19.24
CA LYS A 347 -19.58 6.15 -19.06
C LYS A 347 -20.86 5.85 -19.84
N GLU A 348 -21.89 6.68 -19.70
CA GLU A 348 -23.20 6.48 -20.34
C GLU A 348 -23.09 6.53 -21.88
N VAL A 349 -22.30 7.45 -22.41
CA VAL A 349 -22.03 7.59 -23.85
C VAL A 349 -21.29 6.36 -24.39
N ARG A 350 -20.26 5.90 -23.67
CA ARG A 350 -19.49 4.71 -24.04
C ARG A 350 -20.35 3.45 -24.00
N ASP A 351 -21.15 3.27 -22.95
CA ASP A 351 -22.02 2.10 -22.80
C ASP A 351 -23.07 2.07 -23.95
N THR A 352 -23.60 3.24 -24.35
CA THR A 352 -24.47 3.36 -25.53
C THR A 352 -23.76 3.05 -26.84
N LEU A 353 -22.52 3.51 -27.02
CA LEU A 353 -21.71 3.25 -28.21
C LEU A 353 -21.41 1.75 -28.35
N TYR A 354 -21.02 1.08 -27.27
CA TYR A 354 -20.78 -0.37 -27.29
C TYR A 354 -22.04 -1.15 -27.65
N ALA A 355 -23.20 -0.75 -27.10
CA ALA A 355 -24.48 -1.36 -27.46
C ALA A 355 -24.82 -1.18 -28.95
N LYS A 356 -24.64 0.03 -29.51
CA LYS A 356 -24.88 0.31 -30.95
C LYS A 356 -23.96 -0.48 -31.88
N LEU A 357 -22.71 -0.72 -31.46
CA LEU A 357 -21.73 -1.49 -32.23
C LEU A 357 -21.92 -3.01 -32.06
N GLY A 358 -22.91 -3.46 -31.29
CA GLY A 358 -23.09 -4.88 -30.96
C GLY A 358 -21.89 -5.47 -30.19
N ALA A 359 -21.09 -4.62 -29.55
CA ALA A 359 -19.83 -5.00 -28.94
C ALA A 359 -20.06 -5.41 -27.48
N ASP A 360 -19.72 -6.66 -27.14
CA ASP A 360 -19.73 -7.11 -25.75
C ASP A 360 -18.61 -6.39 -24.97
N VAL A 361 -19.00 -5.56 -24.01
CA VAL A 361 -18.11 -4.82 -23.11
C VAL A 361 -17.19 -5.74 -22.31
N ASN A 362 -17.65 -6.97 -22.06
CA ASN A 362 -16.89 -8.02 -21.39
C ASN A 362 -16.14 -8.94 -22.38
N GLY A 363 -16.41 -8.81 -23.68
CA GLY A 363 -15.75 -9.56 -24.73
C GLY A 363 -14.25 -9.31 -24.75
N LYS A 364 -13.47 -10.32 -25.13
CA LYS A 364 -12.00 -10.25 -25.23
C LYS A 364 -11.49 -9.01 -26.01
N PRO A 365 -12.01 -8.64 -27.20
CA PRO A 365 -11.46 -7.52 -27.96
C PRO A 365 -11.69 -6.16 -27.28
N ILE A 366 -12.91 -5.89 -26.80
CA ILE A 366 -13.21 -4.62 -26.10
C ILE A 366 -12.43 -4.52 -24.80
N ARG A 367 -12.30 -5.63 -24.06
CA ARG A 367 -11.48 -5.69 -22.85
C ARG A 367 -10.00 -5.36 -23.15
N ALA A 368 -9.45 -5.90 -24.23
CA ALA A 368 -8.08 -5.61 -24.66
C ALA A 368 -7.91 -4.12 -25.00
N ILE A 369 -8.81 -3.54 -25.80
CA ILE A 369 -8.78 -2.10 -26.13
C ILE A 369 -8.83 -1.24 -24.87
N ARG A 370 -9.74 -1.54 -23.94
CA ARG A 370 -9.87 -0.80 -22.67
C ARG A 370 -8.62 -0.91 -21.80
N ARG A 371 -7.97 -2.07 -21.77
CA ARG A 371 -6.68 -2.28 -21.09
C ARG A 371 -5.60 -1.43 -21.72
N THR A 372 -5.47 -1.47 -23.05
CA THR A 372 -4.49 -0.66 -23.78
C THR A 372 -4.68 0.83 -23.53
N ILE A 373 -5.91 1.34 -23.64
CA ILE A 373 -6.20 2.77 -23.36
C ILE A 373 -5.84 3.13 -21.92
N THR A 374 -6.22 2.29 -20.95
CA THR A 374 -5.90 2.52 -19.54
C THR A 374 -4.39 2.52 -19.31
N PHE A 375 -3.68 1.56 -19.88
CA PHE A 375 -2.23 1.45 -19.78
C PHE A 375 -1.51 2.65 -20.40
N LEU A 376 -1.95 3.13 -21.57
CA LEU A 376 -1.38 4.31 -22.22
C LEU A 376 -1.60 5.59 -21.41
N LEU A 377 -2.80 5.80 -20.87
CA LEU A 377 -3.10 6.95 -19.98
C LEU A 377 -2.23 6.92 -18.72
N VAL A 378 -2.11 5.75 -18.10
CA VAL A 378 -1.27 5.54 -16.91
C VAL A 378 0.21 5.77 -17.23
N SER A 379 0.70 5.23 -18.35
CA SER A 379 2.09 5.41 -18.79
C SER A 379 2.41 6.87 -19.09
N PHE A 380 1.50 7.58 -19.74
CA PHE A 380 1.64 9.01 -19.98
C PHE A 380 1.70 9.80 -18.66
N ALA A 381 0.84 9.48 -17.68
CA ALA A 381 0.94 10.08 -16.36
C ALA A 381 2.29 9.75 -15.71
N TRP A 382 2.80 8.52 -15.81
CA TRP A 382 4.10 8.14 -15.25
C TRP A 382 5.28 8.95 -15.76
N MET A 383 5.22 9.52 -16.97
CA MET A 383 6.24 10.47 -17.42
C MET A 383 6.40 11.66 -16.46
N PHE A 384 5.30 12.21 -15.96
CA PHE A 384 5.31 13.31 -14.97
C PHE A 384 5.82 12.84 -13.62
N PHE A 385 5.68 11.56 -13.29
CA PHE A 385 6.24 11.02 -12.05
C PHE A 385 7.75 10.77 -12.17
N ARG A 386 8.27 10.48 -13.37
CA ARG A 386 9.69 10.18 -13.59
C ARG A 386 10.54 11.41 -13.86
N ALA A 387 10.02 12.40 -14.57
CA ALA A 387 10.83 13.53 -15.05
C ALA A 387 11.49 14.28 -13.88
N ASP A 388 12.75 14.66 -14.07
CA ASP A 388 13.55 15.31 -13.03
C ASP A 388 13.17 16.79 -12.85
N SER A 389 12.58 17.41 -13.88
CA SER A 389 12.07 18.77 -13.81
C SER A 389 10.86 19.01 -14.70
N PHE A 390 10.14 20.10 -14.43
CA PHE A 390 9.06 20.56 -15.29
C PHE A 390 9.54 20.94 -16.71
N ALA A 391 10.79 21.40 -16.86
CA ALA A 391 11.37 21.72 -18.17
C ALA A 391 11.56 20.45 -19.02
N ASP A 392 12.05 19.37 -18.40
CA ASP A 392 12.27 18.09 -19.07
C ASP A 392 10.96 17.50 -19.59
N ILE A 393 9.85 17.66 -18.86
CA ILE A 393 8.52 17.23 -19.33
C ILE A 393 8.16 17.89 -20.66
N GLY A 394 8.39 19.20 -20.78
CA GLY A 394 8.12 19.94 -22.02
C GLY A 394 8.94 19.41 -23.20
N ILE A 395 10.23 19.12 -22.95
CA ILE A 395 11.14 18.55 -23.95
C ILE A 395 10.68 17.14 -24.34
N LEU A 396 10.43 16.26 -23.37
CA LEU A 396 10.00 14.87 -23.60
C LEU A 396 8.69 14.79 -24.39
N ILE A 397 7.69 15.61 -24.04
CA ILE A 397 6.43 15.69 -24.78
C ILE A 397 6.68 16.17 -26.21
N ARG A 398 7.49 17.22 -26.40
CA ARG A 398 7.82 17.71 -27.75
C ARG A 398 8.52 16.64 -28.57
N ARG A 399 9.52 15.95 -28.02
CA ARG A 399 10.26 14.87 -28.69
C ARG A 399 9.34 13.73 -29.08
N MET A 400 8.43 13.33 -28.19
CA MET A 400 7.42 12.29 -28.42
C MET A 400 6.53 12.55 -29.65
N PHE A 401 6.37 13.80 -30.11
CA PHE A 401 5.54 14.12 -31.29
C PHE A 401 6.30 14.68 -32.50
N SER A 402 7.55 15.12 -32.36
CA SER A 402 8.27 15.85 -33.43
C SER A 402 9.52 15.15 -33.96
N SER A 403 10.18 14.29 -33.18
CA SER A 403 11.49 13.72 -33.52
C SER A 403 11.37 12.28 -34.03
N TRP A 404 10.56 12.09 -35.07
CA TRP A 404 10.31 10.78 -35.69
C TRP A 404 10.98 10.66 -37.05
N SER A 405 11.54 9.49 -37.34
CA SER A 405 12.01 9.10 -38.67
C SER A 405 11.67 7.62 -38.91
N VAL A 406 11.85 7.16 -40.14
CA VAL A 406 11.58 5.77 -40.55
C VAL A 406 12.87 5.19 -41.12
N GLY A 407 13.22 3.98 -40.69
CA GLY A 407 14.37 3.25 -41.20
C GLY A 407 15.19 2.57 -40.10
N THR A 408 16.08 1.68 -40.52
CA THR A 408 16.93 0.91 -39.60
C THR A 408 17.91 1.80 -38.83
N GLU A 409 18.35 2.91 -39.43
CA GLU A 409 19.29 3.83 -38.77
C GLU A 409 18.63 4.57 -37.60
N TYR A 410 17.38 5.00 -37.76
CA TYR A 410 16.61 5.60 -36.68
C TYR A 410 16.39 4.61 -35.52
N LEU A 411 16.07 3.35 -35.83
CA LEU A 411 15.93 2.30 -34.81
C LEU A 411 17.26 2.03 -34.07
N LYS A 412 18.38 1.95 -34.79
CA LYS A 412 19.72 1.80 -34.19
C LYS A 412 20.05 2.99 -33.29
N GLN A 413 19.76 4.20 -33.74
CA GLN A 413 19.95 5.42 -32.95
C GLN A 413 19.09 5.38 -31.68
N THR A 414 17.80 5.00 -31.78
CA THR A 414 16.92 4.83 -30.61
C THR A 414 17.53 3.86 -29.60
N PHE A 415 17.99 2.69 -30.03
CA PHE A 415 18.60 1.73 -29.12
C PHE A 415 19.91 2.23 -28.52
N THR A 416 20.71 2.97 -29.29
CA THR A 416 21.95 3.59 -28.79
C THR A 416 21.67 4.66 -27.74
N LEU A 417 20.69 5.53 -27.97
CA LEU A 417 20.26 6.56 -27.02
C LEU A 417 19.70 5.98 -25.73
N MET A 418 19.10 4.79 -25.81
CA MET A 418 18.60 4.06 -24.64
C MET A 418 19.67 3.20 -23.97
N ASP A 419 20.89 3.12 -24.51
CA ASP A 419 21.92 2.14 -24.14
C ASP A 419 21.42 0.67 -24.20
N LEU A 420 20.41 0.40 -25.02
CA LEU A 420 19.74 -0.90 -25.10
C LEU A 420 20.42 -1.79 -26.13
N ASN A 421 21.33 -2.64 -25.67
CA ASN A 421 21.92 -3.69 -26.49
C ASN A 421 21.02 -4.95 -26.60
N LEU A 422 21.37 -5.88 -27.49
CA LEU A 422 20.59 -7.11 -27.72
C LEU A 422 20.46 -7.96 -26.45
N THR A 423 21.54 -8.08 -25.67
CA THR A 423 21.54 -8.84 -24.42
C THR A 423 20.57 -8.23 -23.41
N GLY A 424 20.57 -6.90 -23.28
CA GLY A 424 19.63 -6.15 -22.45
C GLY A 424 18.18 -6.37 -22.86
N ALA A 425 17.90 -6.28 -24.16
CA ALA A 425 16.57 -6.50 -24.70
C ALA A 425 16.08 -7.94 -24.44
N LEU A 426 16.92 -8.95 -24.68
CA LEU A 426 16.61 -10.35 -24.41
C LEU A 426 16.39 -10.61 -22.91
N SER A 427 17.20 -10.01 -22.04
CA SER A 427 17.04 -10.09 -20.58
C SER A 427 15.70 -9.52 -20.13
N ILE A 428 15.28 -8.35 -20.64
CA ILE A 428 13.96 -7.78 -20.33
C ILE A 428 12.85 -8.71 -20.80
N VAL A 429 12.90 -9.19 -22.05
CA VAL A 429 11.87 -10.08 -22.60
C VAL A 429 11.76 -11.37 -21.78
N LEU A 430 12.89 -11.99 -21.46
CA LEU A 430 12.94 -13.20 -20.62
C LEU A 430 12.37 -12.92 -19.23
N ALA A 431 12.77 -11.82 -18.59
CA ALA A 431 12.32 -11.51 -17.24
C ALA A 431 10.81 -11.20 -17.19
N LEU A 432 10.27 -10.50 -18.20
CA LEU A 432 8.83 -10.26 -18.34
C LEU A 432 8.06 -11.54 -18.64
N PHE A 433 8.62 -12.45 -19.44
CA PHE A 433 8.06 -13.77 -19.67
C PHE A 433 7.95 -14.55 -18.36
N ILE A 434 9.04 -14.64 -17.59
CA ILE A 434 9.05 -15.28 -16.27
C ILE A 434 8.02 -14.64 -15.34
N LEU A 435 7.96 -13.31 -15.27
CA LEU A 435 6.99 -12.59 -14.46
C LEU A 435 5.55 -12.94 -14.86
N TYR A 436 5.25 -13.01 -16.16
CA TYR A 436 3.93 -13.43 -16.65
C TYR A 436 3.55 -14.83 -16.14
N PHE A 437 4.47 -15.79 -16.19
CA PHE A 437 4.22 -17.13 -15.64
C PHE A 437 4.03 -17.11 -14.12
N LEU A 438 4.86 -16.38 -13.40
CA LEU A 438 4.72 -16.24 -11.94
C LEU A 438 3.35 -15.66 -11.57
N ASP A 439 2.87 -14.65 -12.30
CA ASP A 439 1.59 -13.99 -12.04
C ASP A 439 0.35 -14.82 -12.44
N HIS A 440 0.47 -15.73 -13.42
CA HIS A 440 -0.67 -16.51 -13.95
C HIS A 440 -0.72 -17.95 -13.44
N MET A 441 0.27 -18.38 -12.68
CA MET A 441 0.20 -19.63 -11.94
C MET A 441 -0.91 -19.55 -10.88
N PRO A 442 -1.82 -20.55 -10.79
CA PRO A 442 -3.01 -20.46 -9.95
C PRO A 442 -2.66 -20.18 -8.49
N ALA A 443 -3.33 -19.19 -7.89
CA ALA A 443 -3.09 -18.68 -6.53
C ALA A 443 -3.22 -19.73 -5.41
N ARG A 444 -3.85 -20.88 -5.68
CA ARG A 444 -3.86 -22.03 -4.74
C ARG A 444 -2.48 -22.68 -4.59
N GLU A 445 -1.60 -22.43 -5.55
CA GLU A 445 -0.21 -22.87 -5.58
C GLU A 445 0.77 -21.71 -5.39
N LEU A 446 0.29 -20.47 -5.48
CA LEU A 446 1.09 -19.25 -5.43
C LEU A 446 0.56 -18.35 -4.30
N PHE A 447 0.99 -18.65 -3.08
CA PHE A 447 1.03 -17.74 -1.93
C PHE A 447 -0.26 -16.93 -1.70
N MET A 448 -1.22 -17.46 -0.95
CA MET A 448 -2.43 -16.68 -0.63
C MET A 448 -2.09 -15.41 0.16
N PRO A 449 -2.64 -14.26 -0.24
CA PRO A 449 -3.41 -13.45 0.67
C PRO A 449 -4.88 -13.84 0.49
N VAL A 450 -5.50 -14.11 1.64
CA VAL A 450 -6.95 -14.10 1.90
C VAL A 450 -7.71 -13.32 0.81
N GLN A 451 -8.57 -14.03 0.08
CA GLN A 451 -9.63 -13.37 -0.69
C GLN A 451 -10.33 -12.40 0.27
N TYR A 452 -10.23 -11.10 0.01
CA TYR A 452 -11.14 -10.15 0.62
C TYR A 452 -12.51 -10.44 0.02
N SER A 453 -13.22 -11.40 0.60
CA SER A 453 -14.63 -11.59 0.30
C SER A 453 -15.31 -10.30 0.73
N ALA A 454 -15.72 -9.49 -0.22
CA ALA A 454 -16.69 -8.41 -0.02
C ALA A 454 -18.09 -8.94 0.41
N GLN A 455 -18.16 -10.15 0.96
CA GLN A 455 -19.38 -10.88 1.32
C GLN A 455 -19.55 -11.09 2.83
N SER A 456 -18.61 -10.63 3.68
CA SER A 456 -18.84 -10.64 5.15
C SER A 456 -19.42 -9.31 5.69
N GLU A 457 -19.61 -8.29 4.86
CA GLU A 457 -20.31 -7.05 5.27
C GLU A 457 -21.84 -7.14 5.12
N SER A 458 -22.38 -8.25 4.60
CA SER A 458 -23.84 -8.46 4.52
C SER A 458 -24.40 -9.41 5.60
N ALA A 459 -23.57 -9.94 6.51
CA ALA A 459 -24.02 -10.86 7.57
C ALA A 459 -23.98 -10.25 8.99
N SER A 460 -23.63 -8.97 9.15
CA SER A 460 -23.88 -8.20 10.39
C SER A 460 -24.96 -7.12 10.22
N GLY A 461 -25.75 -7.22 9.14
CA GLY A 461 -26.94 -6.41 8.89
C GLY A 461 -28.16 -6.85 9.69
N GLN A 462 -28.00 -7.17 10.98
CA GLN A 462 -29.10 -6.95 11.91
C GLN A 462 -28.86 -5.57 12.49
N ALA A 463 -29.55 -4.60 11.90
CA ALA A 463 -29.77 -3.31 12.53
C ALA A 463 -30.34 -3.57 13.94
N GLN A 464 -29.50 -3.42 14.97
CA GLN A 464 -30.02 -3.08 16.28
C GLN A 464 -30.83 -1.80 16.06
N LYS A 465 -32.15 -1.90 16.29
CA LYS A 465 -33.06 -0.76 16.32
C LYS A 465 -32.39 0.39 17.09
N PRO A 466 -32.50 1.64 16.63
CA PRO A 466 -32.01 2.76 17.41
C PRO A 466 -32.67 2.69 18.78
N VAL A 467 -31.84 2.64 19.83
CA VAL A 467 -32.29 2.89 21.19
C VAL A 467 -32.72 4.34 21.19
N ASP A 468 -34.03 4.58 21.33
CA ASP A 468 -34.61 5.90 21.53
C ASP A 468 -33.91 6.54 22.74
N VAL A 469 -33.06 7.53 22.46
CA VAL A 469 -32.57 8.44 23.49
C VAL A 469 -33.68 9.45 23.72
N PRO A 470 -34.32 9.51 24.90
CA PRO A 470 -35.35 10.50 25.14
C PRO A 470 -34.73 11.90 25.11
N ALA A 471 -35.31 12.79 24.32
CA ALA A 471 -35.04 14.22 24.42
C ALA A 471 -35.40 14.72 25.83
N PRO A 472 -34.71 15.73 26.39
CA PRO A 472 -35.06 16.26 27.70
C PRO A 472 -36.45 16.91 27.62
N ALA A 473 -37.41 16.34 28.35
CA ALA A 473 -38.75 16.88 28.47
C ALA A 473 -38.73 18.16 29.32
N LEU A 474 -39.17 19.26 28.69
CA LEU A 474 -39.64 20.45 29.38
C LEU A 474 -40.87 20.08 30.22
N ALA A 475 -40.80 20.35 31.52
CA ALA A 475 -41.89 20.18 32.46
C ALA A 475 -43.04 21.13 32.15
N VAL A 476 -44.22 20.59 31.87
CA VAL A 476 -45.51 21.27 32.09
C VAL A 476 -46.49 20.25 32.66
N ALA A 477 -47.13 20.66 33.76
CA ALA A 477 -48.03 19.90 34.61
C ALA A 477 -49.37 19.54 33.94
N GLY A 478 -50.02 18.48 34.43
CA GLY A 478 -51.45 18.28 34.24
C GLY A 478 -51.95 16.84 34.34
N GLY A 479 -52.55 16.50 35.49
CA GLY A 479 -53.90 15.93 35.57
C GLY A 479 -54.18 14.48 35.16
N GLU A 480 -54.45 13.67 36.20
CA GLU A 480 -55.61 12.76 36.33
C GLU A 480 -55.76 11.43 35.53
N LYS A 481 -55.75 10.36 36.34
CA LYS A 481 -56.78 9.31 36.55
C LYS A 481 -56.90 8.06 35.66
N ALA A 482 -57.20 6.99 36.43
CA ALA A 482 -57.92 5.75 36.16
C ALA A 482 -57.13 4.62 35.45
N ASP A 483 -56.75 3.50 36.08
CA ASP A 483 -57.43 2.50 36.94
C ASP A 483 -58.00 1.30 36.13
N PHE A 484 -57.99 0.13 36.79
CA PHE A 484 -58.46 -1.21 36.39
C PHE A 484 -57.56 -2.09 35.49
N SER A 485 -57.42 -3.41 35.68
CA SER A 485 -57.60 -4.36 36.81
C SER A 485 -57.38 -5.78 36.23
N GLY A 486 -56.80 -6.67 37.04
CA GLY A 486 -57.00 -8.14 36.97
C GLY A 486 -56.33 -8.89 35.80
N GLY A 487 -55.81 -10.10 35.98
CA GLY A 487 -55.71 -10.96 37.16
C GLY A 487 -55.26 -12.36 36.73
N ALA A 488 -54.44 -12.98 37.59
CA ALA A 488 -54.37 -14.41 37.97
C ALA A 488 -54.12 -15.46 36.84
N THR A 489 -53.28 -16.51 36.91
CA THR A 489 -52.92 -17.53 37.94
C THR A 489 -51.75 -18.38 37.34
N ALA A 490 -50.63 -18.68 38.02
CA ALA A 490 -50.32 -19.73 39.03
C ALA A 490 -49.91 -21.13 38.49
N ASN A 491 -48.81 -21.66 39.10
CA ASN A 491 -48.33 -23.06 39.26
C ASN A 491 -47.30 -23.74 38.29
N LYS A 492 -45.99 -23.54 38.58
CA LYS A 492 -44.94 -24.45 39.19
C LYS A 492 -45.17 -26.00 39.26
N PRO A 493 -44.15 -26.85 39.63
CA PRO A 493 -42.78 -27.12 39.10
C PRO A 493 -42.33 -28.64 39.17
N SER A 494 -41.02 -28.92 38.92
CA SER A 494 -40.15 -30.05 39.42
C SER A 494 -40.35 -31.48 38.81
N ASP A 495 -39.39 -32.44 38.64
CA ASP A 495 -38.10 -32.83 39.27
C ASP A 495 -37.24 -33.81 38.39
N GLU A 496 -36.05 -34.22 38.91
CA GLU A 496 -35.12 -35.36 38.60
C GLU A 496 -33.96 -35.13 37.60
N VAL A 497 -32.63 -35.20 37.87
CA VAL A 497 -31.66 -35.89 38.79
C VAL A 497 -31.15 -37.29 38.37
N ALA A 498 -29.84 -37.38 38.03
CA ALA A 498 -28.82 -38.43 38.37
C ALA A 498 -27.67 -38.39 37.33
N LEU A 499 -26.39 -38.03 37.59
CA LEU A 499 -25.28 -38.57 38.42
C LEU A 499 -24.52 -39.80 37.85
N LEU A 500 -23.26 -39.50 37.43
CA LEU A 500 -21.97 -40.22 37.61
C LEU A 500 -21.65 -41.54 36.86
N GLN A 501 -20.53 -41.52 36.11
CA GLN A 501 -19.41 -42.44 36.29
C GLN A 501 -18.09 -41.90 35.70
N ASP A 502 -17.05 -41.94 36.52
CA ASP A 502 -15.61 -41.73 36.26
C ASP A 502 -15.02 -43.04 35.69
N GLU A 503 -14.13 -42.99 34.68
CA GLU A 503 -12.83 -43.70 34.66
C GLU A 503 -12.08 -43.63 33.31
N GLN A 504 -10.77 -43.35 33.43
CA GLN A 504 -9.64 -43.81 32.60
C GLN A 504 -9.27 -43.11 31.26
N LEU A 505 -8.32 -42.17 31.40
CA LEU A 505 -6.96 -42.17 30.81
C LEU A 505 -6.67 -42.88 29.46
N THR A 506 -5.95 -42.13 28.61
CA THR A 506 -5.01 -42.56 27.53
C THR A 506 -5.55 -43.06 26.18
N GLN A 507 -5.69 -42.12 25.23
CA GLN A 507 -5.29 -42.31 23.82
C GLN A 507 -4.63 -40.99 23.38
N ALA A 508 -3.30 -40.86 23.47
CA ALA A 508 -2.35 -41.26 22.43
C ALA A 508 -2.75 -40.75 21.04
N ASP A 509 -1.92 -39.86 20.49
CA ASP A 509 -1.97 -39.33 19.13
C ASP A 509 -2.40 -40.40 18.11
N VAL A 510 -3.65 -40.34 17.64
CA VAL A 510 -3.99 -40.94 16.34
C VAL A 510 -3.55 -39.92 15.28
N ILE A 511 -2.28 -40.01 14.92
CA ILE A 511 -1.76 -39.43 13.69
C ILE A 511 -2.51 -40.11 12.54
N THR A 512 -3.53 -39.45 11.99
CA THR A 512 -4.09 -39.87 10.71
C THR A 512 -3.07 -39.57 9.60
N PRO A 513 -2.75 -40.53 8.72
CA PRO A 513 -1.74 -40.37 7.69
C PRO A 513 -2.31 -39.63 6.46
N ASP A 514 -2.84 -38.43 6.63
CA ASP A 514 -3.21 -37.54 5.51
C ASP A 514 -2.11 -36.50 5.19
N LYS A 515 -0.96 -36.56 5.87
CA LYS A 515 0.19 -35.68 5.61
C LYS A 515 0.93 -35.98 4.29
N TYR A 516 0.54 -37.02 3.56
CA TYR A 516 1.17 -37.44 2.30
C TYR A 516 0.16 -37.76 1.20
N SER A 517 -0.92 -36.97 1.07
CA SER A 517 -1.71 -37.04 -0.16
C SER A 517 -0.82 -36.69 -1.36
N VAL A 518 -0.98 -37.39 -2.48
CA VAL A 518 -0.25 -37.11 -3.73
C VAL A 518 -0.38 -35.62 -4.11
N GLY A 519 -1.51 -34.99 -3.80
CA GLY A 519 -1.74 -33.55 -3.97
C GLY A 519 -0.86 -32.66 -3.08
N ALA A 520 -0.62 -33.04 -1.83
CA ALA A 520 0.27 -32.30 -0.92
C ALA A 520 1.75 -32.42 -1.35
N VAL A 521 2.17 -33.62 -1.79
CA VAL A 521 3.52 -33.87 -2.31
C VAL A 521 3.75 -33.13 -3.64
N PHE A 522 2.75 -33.15 -4.54
CA PHE A 522 2.79 -32.41 -5.80
C PHE A 522 2.84 -30.89 -5.56
N THR A 523 2.04 -30.38 -4.63
CA THR A 523 2.02 -28.96 -4.26
C THR A 523 3.36 -28.53 -3.67
N ALA A 524 3.94 -29.34 -2.77
CA ALA A 524 5.27 -29.09 -2.23
C ALA A 524 6.35 -29.12 -3.33
N ALA A 525 6.33 -30.12 -4.22
CA ALA A 525 7.26 -30.23 -5.33
C ALA A 525 7.17 -29.02 -6.28
N CYS A 526 5.97 -28.55 -6.62
CA CYS A 526 5.74 -27.34 -7.40
C CYS A 526 6.28 -26.08 -6.67
N ARG A 527 6.12 -25.98 -5.35
CA ARG A 527 6.69 -24.87 -4.56
C ARG A 527 8.22 -24.87 -4.58
N TYR A 528 8.86 -26.02 -4.38
CA TYR A 528 10.33 -26.13 -4.41
C TYR A 528 10.90 -25.93 -5.82
N ALA A 529 10.27 -26.50 -6.85
CA ALA A 529 10.65 -26.28 -8.24
C ALA A 529 10.56 -24.79 -8.62
N ARG A 530 9.56 -24.05 -8.11
CA ARG A 530 9.45 -22.60 -8.32
C ARG A 530 10.57 -21.81 -7.66
N ILE A 531 10.94 -22.13 -6.41
CA ILE A 531 12.06 -21.50 -5.73
C ILE A 531 13.35 -21.68 -6.55
N VAL A 532 13.58 -22.92 -7.02
CA VAL A 532 14.73 -23.24 -7.89
C VAL A 532 14.64 -22.49 -9.22
N TRP A 533 13.47 -22.45 -9.86
CA TRP A 533 13.27 -21.70 -11.11
C TRP A 533 13.50 -20.20 -10.95
N ILE A 534 13.03 -19.58 -9.86
CA ILE A 534 13.26 -18.15 -9.59
C ILE A 534 14.75 -17.89 -9.39
N ILE A 535 15.43 -18.75 -8.63
CA ILE A 535 16.89 -18.64 -8.40
C ILE A 535 17.66 -18.80 -9.72
N LEU A 536 17.31 -19.79 -10.54
CA LEU A 536 17.95 -20.02 -11.83
C LEU A 536 17.66 -18.89 -12.83
N ALA A 537 16.43 -18.40 -12.88
CA ALA A 537 16.02 -17.26 -13.69
C ALA A 537 16.77 -15.98 -13.29
N ALA A 538 16.85 -15.68 -12.00
CA ALA A 538 17.60 -14.55 -11.49
C ALA A 538 19.09 -14.67 -11.83
N ALA A 539 19.68 -15.85 -11.64
CA ALA A 539 21.07 -16.12 -11.99
C ALA A 539 21.33 -15.92 -13.50
N MET A 540 20.42 -16.39 -14.37
CA MET A 540 20.53 -16.21 -15.82
C MET A 540 20.44 -14.72 -16.22
N VAL A 541 19.48 -13.98 -15.69
CA VAL A 541 19.31 -12.54 -16.00
C VAL A 541 20.49 -11.73 -15.49
N MET A 542 20.98 -12.00 -14.27
CA MET A 542 22.13 -11.29 -13.70
C MET A 542 23.44 -11.65 -14.43
N SER A 543 23.60 -12.89 -14.90
CA SER A 543 24.78 -13.28 -15.69
C SER A 543 24.82 -12.65 -17.08
N ALA A 544 23.66 -12.24 -17.61
CA ALA A 544 23.52 -11.58 -18.91
C ALA A 544 23.71 -10.05 -18.82
N GLY A 545 23.41 -9.44 -17.66
CA GLY A 545 23.61 -8.01 -17.39
C GLY A 545 24.97 -7.74 -16.75
N GLY A 546 26.03 -7.69 -17.54
CA GLY A 546 27.34 -7.29 -17.03
C GLY A 546 27.40 -5.80 -16.72
N THR A 547 27.12 -5.38 -15.48
CA THR A 547 27.64 -4.13 -14.88
C THR A 547 27.39 -4.10 -13.37
N GLU A 548 28.38 -3.57 -12.64
CA GLU A 548 28.28 -3.22 -11.23
C GLU A 548 27.14 -2.22 -11.01
N SER A 549 26.07 -2.65 -10.34
CA SER A 549 24.91 -1.83 -10.03
C SER A 549 25.25 -0.81 -8.93
N SER A 550 25.40 0.46 -9.32
CA SER A 550 25.34 1.60 -8.41
C SER A 550 23.91 1.79 -7.91
N PHE A 551 23.73 1.63 -6.60
CA PHE A 551 22.44 1.73 -5.91
C PHE A 551 21.86 3.16 -6.03
N ILE A 552 20.85 3.34 -6.87
CA ILE A 552 20.07 4.58 -6.93
C ILE A 552 18.94 4.50 -5.89
N TYR A 553 18.99 5.40 -4.91
CA TYR A 553 17.95 5.60 -3.91
C TYR A 553 16.71 6.21 -4.58
N VAL A 554 15.63 5.44 -4.69
CA VAL A 554 14.29 6.02 -4.89
C VAL A 554 13.86 6.59 -3.53
N GLN A 555 13.98 7.90 -3.35
CA GLN A 555 13.30 8.59 -2.26
C GLN A 555 11.81 8.70 -2.61
N PHE A 556 10.96 8.07 -1.80
CA PHE A 556 9.52 8.37 -1.72
C PHE A 556 9.25 9.48 -0.70
#